data_AF-A0A3D4FH45-F1
#
_entry.id   AF-A0A3D4FH45-F1
#
_cell.length_a   1.000
_cell.length_b   1.000
_cell.length_c   1.000
_cell.angle_alpha   90.00
_cell.angle_beta   90.00
_cell.angle_gamma   90.00
#
_symmetry.space_group_name_H-M   'P 1'
#
loop_
_entity.id
_entity.type
_entity.pdbx_description
1 polymer ?
#
loop_
_entity_poly.entity_id
_entity_poly.type
_entity_poly.pdbx_seq_one_letter_code
_entity_poly.pdbx_strand_id
1 'polypeptide(L)' 'SKEKGKVEIILRKSKETLIVEISDDGIGIQEEDLPFIFERFYRGDKSREE' A
#
# COMPACT_ATOMS: atom_id res chain seq x y z
N SER A 1 -5.35 18.40 0.75
CA SER A 1 -4.79 17.21 0.09
C SER A 1 -3.53 17.61 -0.65
N LYS A 2 -2.57 16.71 -0.84
CA LYS A 2 -1.41 16.96 -1.71
C LYS A 2 -1.95 17.03 -3.15
N GLU A 3 -1.75 18.15 -3.86
CA GLU A 3 -2.30 18.33 -5.20
C GLU A 3 -1.67 17.41 -6.27
N LYS A 4 -0.53 16.78 -5.96
CA LYS A 4 0.24 15.93 -6.88
C LYS A 4 0.87 14.76 -6.14
N GLY A 5 0.05 13.81 -5.69
CA GLY A 5 0.56 12.52 -5.21
C GLY A 5 1.33 11.79 -6.32
N LYS A 6 2.37 11.06 -5.94
CA LYS A 6 3.19 10.25 -6.84
C LYS A 6 2.98 8.78 -6.48
N VAL A 7 2.71 7.98 -7.51
CA VAL A 7 2.81 6.51 -7.44
C VAL A 7 3.94 6.09 -8.38
N GLU A 8 4.79 5.20 -7.91
CA GLU A 8 5.90 4.63 -8.64
C GLU A 8 5.74 3.11 -8.73
N ILE A 9 5.93 2.56 -9.92
CA ILE A 9 5.91 1.12 -10.18
C ILE A 9 7.23 0.75 -10.82
N ILE A 10 7.95 -0.19 -10.21
CA ILE A 10 9.25 -0.66 -10.68
C ILE A 10 9.15 -2.16 -10.94
N LEU A 11 9.64 -2.56 -12.11
CA LEU A 11 9.79 -3.96 -12.48
C LEU A 11 11.28 -4.32 -12.50
N ARG A 12 11.69 -5.29 -11.68
CA ARG A 12 13.08 -5.78 -11.66
C ARG A 12 13.11 -7.27 -11.94
N LYS A 13 13.94 -7.69 -12.89
CA LYS A 13 14.25 -9.10 -13.09
C LYS A 13 15.37 -9.51 -12.13
N SER A 14 15.10 -10.48 -11.28
CA SER A 14 16.11 -11.25 -10.55
C SER A 14 16.41 -12.55 -11.30
N LYS A 15 17.38 -13.35 -10.82
CA LYS A 15 17.81 -14.58 -11.53
C LYS A 15 16.66 -15.53 -11.83
N GLU A 16 15.79 -15.77 -10.85
CA GLU A 16 14.69 -16.74 -10.94
C GLU A 16 13.29 -16.12 -10.77
N THR A 17 13.24 -14.82 -10.46
CA THR A 17 11.99 -14.14 -10.12
C THR A 17 11.86 -12.80 -10.81
N LEU A 18 10.64 -12.34 -10.94
CA LEU A 18 10.30 -10.98 -11.32
C LEU A 18 9.78 -10.27 -10.08
N ILE A 19 10.41 -9.18 -9.70
CA ILE A 19 10.03 -8.35 -8.56
C ILE A 19 9.20 -7.18 -9.10
N VAL A 20 8.00 -7.03 -8.56
CA VAL A 20 7.13 -5.87 -8.80
C VAL A 20 7.11 -5.05 -7.51
N GLU A 21 7.65 -3.84 -7.57
CA GLU A 21 7.63 -2.87 -6.46
C GLU A 21 6.60 -1.80 -6.78
N ILE A 22 5.73 -1.48 -5.82
CA ILE A 22 4.75 -0.40 -5.89
C ILE A 22 4.98 0.49 -4.66
N SER A 23 5.12 1.80 -4.88
CA SER A 23 5.36 2.78 -3.83
C SER A 23 4.58 4.07 -4.09
N ASP A 24 4.12 4.73 -3.04
CA ASP A 24 3.48 6.04 -3.11
C ASP A 24 4.01 6.99 -2.03
N ASP A 25 3.75 8.28 -2.19
CA ASP A 25 4.19 9.34 -1.27
C ASP A 25 3.05 9.91 -0.41
N GLY A 26 2.02 9.08 -0.16
CA GLY A 26 0.88 9.36 0.69
C GLY A 26 1.21 9.35 2.18
N ILE A 27 0.16 9.37 3.00
CA ILE A 27 0.28 9.46 4.46
C ILE A 27 0.78 8.16 5.13
N GLY A 28 0.86 7.06 4.38
CA GLY A 28 1.23 5.75 4.89
C GLY A 28 0.06 5.02 5.56
N ILE A 29 0.39 3.87 6.18
CA ILE A 29 -0.53 3.01 6.92
C ILE A 29 -0.38 3.34 8.41
N GLN A 30 -1.48 3.43 9.16
CA GLN A 30 -1.41 3.66 10.61
C GLN A 30 -0.74 2.48 11.31
N GLU A 31 0.02 2.73 12.37
CA GLU A 31 0.78 1.68 13.07
C GLU A 31 -0.11 0.56 13.61
N GLU A 32 -1.32 0.90 14.06
CA GLU A 32 -2.33 -0.05 14.56
C GLU A 32 -2.88 -0.99 13.47
N ASP A 33 -2.83 -0.57 12.20
CA ASP A 33 -3.32 -1.34 11.05
C ASP A 33 -2.24 -2.28 10.50
N LEU A 34 -0.95 -2.00 10.73
CA LEU A 34 0.19 -2.76 10.18
C LEU A 34 0.12 -4.27 10.45
N PRO A 35 -0.30 -4.77 11.63
CA PRO A 35 -0.42 -6.20 11.88
C PRO A 35 -1.46 -6.92 11.01
N PHE A 36 -2.43 -6.18 10.46
CA PHE A 36 -3.62 -6.73 9.80
C PHE A 36 -3.62 -6.54 8.27
N ILE A 37 -2.60 -5.90 7.68
CA ILE A 37 -2.57 -5.56 6.24
C ILE A 37 -2.63 -6.78 5.30
N PHE A 38 -2.37 -7.98 5.82
CA PHE A 38 -2.47 -9.24 5.08
C PHE A 38 -3.72 -10.05 5.43
N GLU A 39 -4.56 -9.58 6.35
CA GLU A 39 -5.83 -10.23 6.68
C GLU A 39 -6.87 -9.94 5.60
N ARG A 40 -7.49 -11.00 5.09
CA ARG A 40 -8.56 -10.86 4.12
C ARG A 40 -9.74 -10.12 4.76
N PHE A 41 -10.27 -9.14 4.04
CA PHE A 41 -11.42 -8.31 4.44
C PHE A 41 -11.17 -7.29 5.56
N TYR A 42 -9.96 -7.19 6.11
CA TYR A 42 -9.62 -6.12 7.03
C TYR A 42 -9.69 -4.75 6.33
N ARG A 43 -10.24 -3.75 7.04
CA ARG A 43 -10.32 -2.35 6.59
C ARG A 43 -9.91 -1.47 7.78
N GLY A 44 -8.78 -0.77 7.67
CA GLY A 44 -8.33 0.20 8.68
C GLY A 44 -9.19 1.48 8.73
N ASP A 45 -10.03 1.70 7.72
CA ASP A 45 -10.94 2.84 7.68
C ASP A 45 -12.31 2.47 8.27
N LYS A 46 -12.66 3.08 9.41
CA LYS A 46 -13.97 2.97 10.06
C LYS A 46 -15.03 3.89 9.43
N SER A 47 -14.68 4.76 8.49
CA SER A 47 -15.57 5.81 7.97
C SER A 47 -16.60 5.36 6.93
N ARG A 48 -16.78 4.05 6.75
CA ARG A 48 -17.83 3.49 5.90
C ARG A 48 -18.65 2.48 6.69
N GLU A 49 -19.37 2.98 7.68
CA GLU A 49 -20.64 2.38 8.10
C GLU A 49 -21.69 2.85 7.09
N GLU A 50 -22.34 1.92 6.39
CA GLU A 50 -23.58 2.18 5.64
C GLU A 50 -24.76 2.29 6.62
#